data_AF-A0A812CHS9-F1
#
_entry.id   AF-A0A812CHS9-F1
#
_cell.length_a   1.000
_cell.length_b   1.000
_cell.length_c   1.000
_cell.angle_alpha   90.00
_cell.angle_beta   90.00
_cell.angle_gamma   90.00
#
_symmetry.space_group_name_H-M   'P 1'
#
loop_
_entity.id
_entity.type
_entity.pdbx_description
1 polymer ?
#
loop_
_entity_poly.entity_id
_entity_poly.type
_entity_poly.pdbx_seq_one_letter_code
_entity_poly.pdbx_strand_id
1 'polypeptide(L)'
;MHSYTCKICDVNSSFSLAFLNTILTFFSLSFLFLFYTYTEGQLIPKSVDLQRTVNRYAHKTSQYEMPNLILRRGQPFEIHVVLDRNFVPSEDTIVLKFVTGSRPLQSKGTVVSVQRVQELKPHQWGYEITSIEEKKVAMRVSSASDSIVGRYQLFVDTTHRNPQGEIDKYRYKNPDDVYILFNPWCRADAVFLEDEDERQHHVLSETGRIWLGTVGKFCVRPWNFAQFDDVCLMAALALMDKSELGDQARGSPTLVVRALCRAVSKNNLLALFLLMQTPHCKLKSFYAKSVDI
;
A
#
# COMPACT_ATOMS: atom_id res chain seq x y z
N MET A 1 44.64 -90.99 2.70
CA MET A 1 44.32 -89.72 3.37
C MET A 1 45.28 -88.66 2.86
N HIS A 2 44.77 -87.46 2.55
CA HIS A 2 45.37 -86.27 1.88
C HIS A 2 45.11 -86.25 0.36
N SER A 3 44.05 -85.62 -0.19
CA SER A 3 43.60 -84.19 -0.19
C SER A 3 44.54 -83.27 -0.99
N TYR A 4 44.22 -83.00 -2.27
CA TYR A 4 43.76 -81.69 -2.85
C TYR A 4 44.88 -80.62 -2.93
N THR A 5 45.05 -79.76 -3.96
CA THR A 5 44.15 -79.16 -4.95
C THR A 5 44.99 -78.41 -6.02
N CYS A 6 44.46 -78.31 -7.25
CA CYS A 6 45.03 -77.52 -8.34
C CYS A 6 44.46 -76.08 -8.34
N LYS A 7 45.33 -75.09 -8.58
CA LYS A 7 45.03 -73.66 -8.70
C LYS A 7 44.32 -73.36 -10.03
N ILE A 8 43.19 -72.66 -9.98
CA ILE A 8 42.70 -71.85 -11.10
C ILE A 8 42.51 -70.43 -10.56
N CYS A 9 43.16 -69.49 -11.21
CA CYS A 9 43.32 -68.11 -10.77
C CYS A 9 42.05 -67.29 -11.00
N ASP A 10 41.66 -66.55 -9.95
CA ASP A 10 40.72 -65.43 -9.96
C ASP A 10 41.22 -64.28 -10.84
N VAL A 11 40.56 -64.03 -11.96
CA VAL A 11 40.60 -62.74 -12.67
C VAL A 11 39.22 -62.51 -13.24
N ASN A 12 38.26 -61.98 -12.47
CA ASN A 12 37.02 -61.33 -12.96
C ASN A 12 36.07 -60.86 -11.84
N SER A 13 36.52 -60.02 -10.91
CA SER A 13 35.56 -59.37 -9.97
C SER A 13 35.80 -57.88 -9.72
N SER A 14 36.98 -57.34 -10.04
CA SER A 14 37.33 -55.94 -9.75
C SER A 14 36.96 -54.95 -10.88
N PHE A 15 36.72 -55.41 -12.10
CA PHE A 15 36.42 -54.52 -13.25
C PHE A 15 34.93 -54.10 -13.31
N SER A 16 34.02 -54.88 -12.74
CA SER A 16 32.57 -54.61 -12.76
C SER A 16 32.15 -53.51 -11.77
N LEU A 17 32.75 -53.50 -10.56
CA LEU A 17 32.41 -52.57 -9.49
C LEU A 17 32.84 -51.12 -9.76
N ALA A 18 33.98 -50.90 -10.41
CA ALA A 18 34.45 -49.55 -10.76
C ALA A 18 33.58 -48.90 -11.86
N PHE A 19 33.09 -49.70 -12.81
CA PHE A 19 32.23 -49.23 -13.89
C PHE A 19 30.83 -48.85 -13.36
N LEU A 20 30.27 -49.66 -12.46
CA LEU A 20 28.99 -49.39 -11.78
C LEU A 20 29.05 -48.14 -10.89
N ASN A 21 30.13 -47.93 -10.15
CA ASN A 21 30.30 -46.73 -9.31
C ASN A 21 30.49 -45.44 -10.12
N THR A 22 31.12 -45.53 -11.30
CA THR A 22 31.28 -44.37 -12.20
C THR A 22 29.94 -44.00 -12.85
N ILE A 23 29.13 -44.99 -13.21
CA ILE A 23 27.78 -44.79 -13.73
C ILE A 23 26.85 -44.22 -12.63
N LEU A 24 26.87 -44.77 -11.42
CA LEU A 24 26.07 -44.28 -10.29
C LEU A 24 26.43 -42.84 -9.88
N THR A 25 27.70 -42.46 -9.95
CA THR A 25 28.13 -41.07 -9.70
C THR A 25 27.77 -40.13 -10.86
N PHE A 26 27.80 -40.59 -12.11
CA PHE A 26 27.29 -39.81 -13.25
C PHE A 26 25.77 -39.65 -13.22
N PHE A 27 25.03 -40.68 -12.80
CA PHE A 27 23.59 -40.60 -12.59
C PHE A 27 23.25 -39.73 -11.39
N SER A 28 24.01 -39.75 -10.30
CA SER A 28 23.76 -38.88 -9.14
C SER A 28 24.14 -37.42 -9.41
N LEU A 29 25.23 -37.16 -10.15
CA LEU A 29 25.61 -35.82 -10.60
C LEU A 29 24.65 -35.27 -11.65
N SER A 30 24.13 -36.10 -12.56
CA SER A 30 23.10 -35.67 -13.53
C SER A 30 21.72 -35.51 -12.89
N PHE A 31 21.36 -36.31 -11.88
CA PHE A 31 20.17 -36.06 -11.05
C PHE A 31 20.34 -34.79 -10.22
N LEU A 32 21.51 -34.55 -9.61
CA LEU A 32 21.83 -33.28 -8.92
C LEU A 32 21.84 -32.10 -9.90
N PHE A 33 22.29 -32.26 -11.14
CA PHE A 33 22.21 -31.23 -12.19
C PHE A 33 20.78 -30.98 -12.65
N LEU A 34 19.97 -32.03 -12.82
CA LEU A 34 18.54 -31.95 -13.14
C LEU A 34 17.72 -31.33 -12.00
N PHE A 35 18.13 -31.52 -10.74
CA PHE A 35 17.57 -30.80 -9.59
C PHE A 35 18.08 -29.35 -9.49
N TYR A 36 19.27 -29.04 -10.01
CA TYR A 36 19.81 -27.68 -10.00
C TYR A 36 19.29 -26.79 -11.14
N THR A 37 18.63 -27.36 -12.14
CA THR A 37 17.94 -26.60 -13.19
C THR A 37 16.44 -26.92 -13.19
N TYR A 38 15.78 -26.86 -12.03
CA TYR A 38 14.37 -26.47 -12.04
C TYR A 38 14.38 -24.97 -12.36
N THR A 39 14.26 -24.63 -13.65
CA THR A 39 14.01 -23.25 -14.08
C THR A 39 12.63 -22.91 -13.52
N GLU A 40 12.61 -22.36 -12.31
CA GLU A 40 11.41 -21.83 -11.71
C GLU A 40 10.80 -20.84 -12.72
N GLY A 41 9.56 -21.10 -13.13
CA GLY A 41 8.90 -20.32 -14.18
C GLY A 41 8.59 -18.88 -13.75
N GLN A 42 7.72 -18.22 -14.51
CA GLN A 42 7.14 -16.93 -14.17
C GLN A 42 6.82 -16.77 -12.67
N LEU A 43 7.28 -15.68 -12.04
CA LEU A 43 6.99 -15.37 -10.63
C LEU A 43 5.56 -14.81 -10.49
N ILE A 44 4.69 -15.46 -9.73
CA ILE A 44 3.27 -15.09 -9.63
C ILE A 44 2.92 -14.69 -8.19
N PRO A 45 2.59 -13.40 -7.93
CA PRO A 45 1.99 -13.00 -6.66
C PRO A 45 0.61 -13.65 -6.47
N LYS A 46 0.37 -14.25 -5.31
CA LYS A 46 -0.89 -14.88 -4.91
C LYS A 46 -1.75 -13.96 -4.08
N SER A 47 -1.15 -13.23 -3.14
CA SER A 47 -1.83 -12.28 -2.29
C SER A 47 -0.89 -11.20 -1.78
N VAL A 48 -1.48 -10.12 -1.27
CA VAL A 48 -0.77 -9.02 -0.63
C VAL A 48 -1.40 -8.78 0.74
N ASP A 49 -0.62 -8.95 1.80
CA ASP A 49 -1.00 -8.55 3.14
C ASP A 49 -0.56 -7.11 3.38
N LEU A 50 -1.54 -6.23 3.57
CA LEU A 50 -1.38 -4.79 3.74
C LEU A 50 -1.02 -4.38 5.18
N GLN A 51 -0.78 -5.33 6.10
CA GLN A 51 -0.43 -5.07 7.51
C GLN A 51 -1.33 -4.00 8.16
N ARG A 52 -2.64 -4.10 7.93
CA ARG A 52 -3.60 -3.01 8.19
C ARG A 52 -3.55 -2.48 9.61
N THR A 53 -3.54 -3.36 10.60
CA THR A 53 -3.58 -2.97 12.02
C THR A 53 -2.35 -2.17 12.41
N VAL A 54 -1.16 -2.67 12.06
CA VAL A 54 0.12 -2.02 12.40
C VAL A 54 0.25 -0.70 11.66
N ASN A 55 -0.03 -0.70 10.36
CA ASN A 55 0.05 0.51 9.55
C ASN A 55 -0.96 1.58 10.00
N ARG A 56 -2.22 1.22 10.27
CA ARG A 56 -3.22 2.20 10.73
C ARG A 56 -2.86 2.81 12.08
N TYR A 57 -2.30 2.00 12.98
CA TYR A 57 -1.81 2.49 14.26
C TYR A 57 -0.67 3.49 14.08
N ALA A 58 0.34 3.14 13.27
CA ALA A 58 1.50 3.99 13.01
C ALA A 58 1.11 5.30 12.29
N HIS A 59 0.14 5.25 11.39
CA HIS A 59 -0.33 6.40 10.60
C HIS A 59 -1.43 7.22 11.28
N LYS A 60 -1.82 6.91 12.52
CA LYS A 60 -2.90 7.62 13.24
C LYS A 60 -4.20 7.63 12.42
N THR A 61 -4.58 6.46 11.92
CA THR A 61 -5.78 6.21 11.11
C THR A 61 -6.61 5.04 11.64
N SER A 62 -6.31 4.51 12.83
CA SER A 62 -7.08 3.41 13.44
C SER A 62 -8.51 3.77 13.79
N GLN A 63 -8.82 5.06 14.01
CA GLN A 63 -10.16 5.52 14.37
C GLN A 63 -11.17 5.41 13.23
N TYR A 64 -10.71 5.44 11.96
CA TYR A 64 -11.60 5.30 10.81
C TYR A 64 -12.30 3.94 10.81
N GLU A 65 -13.63 3.93 10.77
CA GLU A 65 -14.45 2.70 10.76
C GLU A 65 -14.33 1.90 9.46
N MET A 66 -13.88 2.54 8.37
CA MET A 66 -13.65 1.89 7.08
C MET A 66 -12.61 0.75 7.19
N PRO A 67 -12.86 -0.45 6.66
CA PRO A 67 -11.95 -1.60 6.82
C PRO A 67 -10.66 -1.51 5.99
N ASN A 68 -10.64 -0.66 4.97
CA ASN A 68 -9.50 -0.50 4.07
C ASN A 68 -8.25 0.07 4.77
N LEU A 69 -7.09 -0.14 4.14
CA LEU A 69 -5.85 0.48 4.57
C LEU A 69 -5.91 1.99 4.30
N ILE A 70 -5.75 2.79 5.34
CA ILE A 70 -5.68 4.26 5.26
C ILE A 70 -4.33 4.68 5.80
N LEU A 71 -3.57 5.39 4.97
CA LEU A 71 -2.23 5.87 5.23
C LEU A 71 -2.20 7.39 5.17
N ARG A 72 -1.11 7.95 5.68
CA ARG A 72 -0.75 9.36 5.50
C ARG A 72 0.54 9.44 4.69
N ARG A 73 0.57 10.31 3.69
CA ARG A 73 1.70 10.42 2.75
C ARG A 73 3.02 10.79 3.43
N GLY A 74 4.15 10.49 2.80
CA GLY A 74 5.46 10.86 3.36
C GLY A 74 5.89 10.08 4.61
N GLN A 75 5.16 9.04 5.00
CA GLN A 75 5.50 8.15 6.11
C GLN A 75 5.60 6.70 5.60
N PRO A 76 6.64 5.94 5.99
CA PRO A 76 6.78 4.54 5.60
C PRO A 76 5.73 3.62 6.23
N PHE A 77 5.36 2.57 5.50
CA PHE A 77 4.40 1.53 5.89
C PHE A 77 4.86 0.15 5.39
N GLU A 78 4.29 -0.90 5.96
CA GLU A 78 4.70 -2.29 5.68
C GLU A 78 3.71 -3.02 4.77
N ILE A 79 4.20 -3.80 3.81
CA ILE A 79 3.41 -4.70 2.97
C ILE A 79 4.14 -6.03 2.84
N HIS A 80 3.41 -7.15 2.90
CA HIS A 80 3.96 -8.46 2.60
C HIS A 80 3.34 -9.03 1.33
N VAL A 81 4.17 -9.42 0.37
CA VAL A 81 3.72 -10.07 -0.87
C VAL A 81 3.94 -11.57 -0.72
N VAL A 82 2.89 -12.36 -0.91
CA VAL A 82 2.96 -13.82 -0.94
C VAL A 82 2.99 -14.29 -2.40
N LEU A 83 4.00 -15.08 -2.74
CA LEU A 83 4.32 -15.56 -4.08
C LEU A 83 3.98 -17.05 -4.21
N ASP A 84 3.96 -17.55 -5.44
CA ASP A 84 3.74 -18.96 -5.74
C ASP A 84 4.99 -19.82 -5.51
N ARG A 85 6.16 -19.20 -5.61
CA ARG A 85 7.50 -19.78 -5.45
C ARG A 85 8.44 -18.83 -4.71
N ASN A 86 9.67 -19.29 -4.46
CA ASN A 86 10.64 -18.51 -3.69
C ASN A 86 11.16 -17.33 -4.51
N PHE A 87 11.35 -16.18 -3.86
CA PHE A 87 11.87 -14.98 -4.54
C PHE A 87 13.40 -15.07 -4.68
N VAL A 88 13.91 -14.96 -5.91
CA VAL A 88 15.34 -15.00 -6.23
C VAL A 88 15.81 -13.61 -6.66
N PRO A 89 16.50 -12.82 -5.81
CA PRO A 89 16.82 -11.41 -6.10
C PRO A 89 17.69 -11.15 -7.34
N SER A 90 18.42 -12.16 -7.83
CA SER A 90 19.25 -12.07 -9.04
C SER A 90 18.46 -12.24 -10.34
N GLU A 91 17.29 -12.89 -10.28
CA GLU A 91 16.49 -13.27 -11.45
C GLU A 91 15.13 -12.58 -11.45
N ASP A 92 14.62 -12.28 -10.27
CA ASP A 92 13.28 -11.76 -10.04
C ASP A 92 13.30 -10.28 -9.65
N THR A 93 12.38 -9.52 -10.22
CA THR A 93 12.12 -8.12 -9.88
C THR A 93 10.65 -7.92 -9.54
N ILE A 94 10.38 -7.15 -8.50
CA ILE A 94 9.05 -6.71 -8.11
C ILE A 94 8.95 -5.20 -8.36
N VAL A 95 7.81 -4.73 -8.84
CA VAL A 95 7.49 -3.31 -8.95
C VAL A 95 6.08 -3.11 -8.43
N LEU A 96 5.92 -2.28 -7.41
CA LEU A 96 4.60 -1.89 -6.92
C LEU A 96 4.08 -0.74 -7.77
N LYS A 97 2.82 -0.81 -8.19
CA LYS A 97 2.16 0.29 -8.92
C LYS A 97 0.95 0.78 -8.17
N PHE A 98 0.99 2.05 -7.81
CA PHE A 98 -0.11 2.77 -7.19
C PHE A 98 -0.82 3.60 -8.27
N VAL A 99 -2.10 3.33 -8.49
CA VAL A 99 -2.89 3.95 -9.55
C VAL A 99 -4.07 4.70 -8.94
N THR A 100 -4.22 5.99 -9.27
CA THR A 100 -5.31 6.85 -8.78
C THR A 100 -5.94 7.66 -9.93
N GLY A 101 -7.09 8.27 -9.67
CA GLY A 101 -7.83 9.07 -10.66
C GLY A 101 -8.61 8.24 -11.70
N SER A 102 -9.46 8.93 -12.47
CA SER A 102 -10.34 8.29 -13.48
C SER A 102 -9.63 8.03 -14.82
N ARG A 103 -8.59 8.81 -15.12
CA ARG A 103 -7.78 8.70 -16.34
C ARG A 103 -6.29 8.64 -15.95
N PRO A 104 -5.83 7.49 -15.43
CA PRO A 104 -4.49 7.37 -14.87
C PRO A 104 -3.42 7.44 -15.96
N LEU A 105 -2.46 8.36 -15.79
CA LEU A 105 -1.31 8.57 -16.65
C LEU A 105 -0.05 8.82 -15.81
N GLN A 106 1.06 8.20 -16.17
CA GLN A 106 2.34 8.38 -15.46
C GLN A 106 2.84 9.83 -15.53
N SER A 107 2.69 10.50 -16.67
CA SER A 107 3.05 11.92 -16.85
C SER A 107 2.24 12.87 -15.97
N LYS A 108 1.09 12.41 -15.46
CA LYS A 108 0.23 13.14 -14.53
C LYS A 108 0.34 12.60 -13.12
N GLY A 109 1.40 11.86 -12.77
CA GLY A 109 1.64 11.30 -11.43
C GLY A 109 0.50 10.43 -10.86
N THR A 110 -0.48 10.04 -11.68
CA THR A 110 -1.63 9.20 -11.28
C THR A 110 -1.36 7.71 -11.47
N VAL A 111 -0.24 7.37 -12.11
CA VAL A 111 0.36 6.04 -12.10
C VAL A 111 1.77 6.17 -11.53
N VAL A 112 1.96 5.70 -10.30
CA VAL A 112 3.25 5.74 -9.62
C VAL A 112 3.84 4.34 -9.61
N SER A 113 4.97 4.16 -10.29
CA SER A 113 5.76 2.92 -10.24
C SER A 113 6.81 3.04 -9.15
N VAL A 114 6.67 2.25 -8.10
CA VAL A 114 7.53 2.24 -6.93
C VAL A 114 8.57 1.14 -7.10
N GLN A 115 9.82 1.56 -7.18
CA GLN A 115 10.95 0.67 -7.41
C GLN A 115 11.65 0.32 -6.10
N ARG A 116 12.40 -0.79 -6.11
CA ARG A 116 13.29 -1.15 -5.02
C ARG A 116 14.41 -0.11 -4.92
N VAL A 117 14.66 0.38 -3.72
CA VAL A 117 15.78 1.25 -3.38
C VAL A 117 16.63 0.62 -2.29
N GLN A 118 17.88 1.06 -2.16
CA GLN A 118 18.77 0.63 -1.07
C GLN A 118 18.36 1.25 0.27
N GLU A 119 17.89 2.50 0.23
CA GLU A 119 17.45 3.26 1.39
C GLU A 119 16.26 4.14 1.00
N LEU A 120 15.25 4.18 1.87
CA LEU A 120 14.11 5.07 1.70
C LEU A 120 14.49 6.52 1.97
N LYS A 121 14.41 7.35 0.94
CA LYS A 121 14.62 8.80 1.06
C LYS A 121 13.32 9.52 1.40
N PRO A 122 13.38 10.60 2.21
CA PRO A 122 12.25 11.50 2.38
C PRO A 122 11.77 12.05 1.03
N HIS A 123 10.47 12.39 0.96
CA HIS A 123 9.83 13.00 -0.22
C HIS A 123 9.87 12.17 -1.52
N GLN A 124 10.20 10.88 -1.46
CA GLN A 124 10.28 10.04 -2.65
C GLN A 124 9.49 8.75 -2.48
N TRP A 125 8.94 8.28 -3.60
CA TRP A 125 8.40 6.93 -3.67
C TRP A 125 9.54 5.92 -3.76
N GLY A 126 9.47 4.90 -2.92
CA GLY A 126 10.41 3.79 -2.97
C GLY A 126 9.95 2.68 -2.04
N TYR A 127 10.53 1.50 -2.24
CA TYR A 127 10.42 0.44 -1.25
C TYR A 127 11.78 -0.22 -1.02
N GLU A 128 11.97 -0.78 0.16
CA GLU A 128 13.06 -1.68 0.48
C GLU A 128 12.49 -3.04 0.91
N ILE A 129 13.26 -4.11 0.71
CA ILE A 129 12.88 -5.45 1.17
C ILE A 129 13.43 -5.60 2.60
N THR A 130 12.56 -5.87 3.56
CA THR A 130 12.93 -6.02 4.98
C THR A 130 13.24 -7.47 5.34
N SER A 131 12.48 -8.42 4.81
CA SER A 131 12.76 -9.86 4.94
C SER A 131 12.28 -10.65 3.73
N ILE A 132 12.92 -11.80 3.49
CA ILE A 132 12.50 -12.80 2.52
C ILE A 132 12.38 -14.11 3.28
N GLU A 133 11.16 -14.62 3.39
CA GLU A 133 10.82 -15.85 4.11
C GLU A 133 10.13 -16.80 3.13
N GLU A 134 10.90 -17.71 2.54
CA GLU A 134 10.42 -18.64 1.50
C GLU A 134 9.73 -17.90 0.34
N LYS A 135 8.40 -17.98 0.30
CA LYS A 135 7.52 -17.38 -0.72
C LYS A 135 6.96 -16.03 -0.31
N LYS A 136 7.34 -15.52 0.86
CA LYS A 136 6.86 -14.27 1.42
C LYS A 136 7.97 -13.22 1.37
N VAL A 137 7.68 -12.08 0.75
CA VAL A 137 8.59 -10.94 0.69
C VAL A 137 7.98 -9.80 1.50
N ALA A 138 8.62 -9.45 2.62
CA ALA A 138 8.24 -8.30 3.42
C ALA A 138 8.94 -7.04 2.89
N MET A 139 8.17 -5.95 2.78
CA MET A 139 8.61 -4.72 2.12
C MET A 139 8.20 -3.53 2.98
N ARG A 140 9.13 -2.58 3.15
CA ARG A 140 8.82 -1.26 3.71
C ARG A 140 8.72 -0.26 2.57
N VAL A 141 7.54 0.32 2.40
CA VAL A 141 7.19 1.22 1.30
C VAL A 141 7.05 2.64 1.83
N SER A 142 7.55 3.63 1.11
CA SER A 142 7.33 5.05 1.42
C SER A 142 6.74 5.76 0.21
N SER A 143 5.82 6.68 0.49
CA SER A 143 5.27 7.60 -0.51
C SER A 143 5.95 8.95 -0.43
N ALA A 144 5.96 9.70 -1.53
CA ALA A 144 6.39 11.09 -1.49
C ALA A 144 5.45 11.95 -0.62
N SER A 145 5.98 12.97 0.07
CA SER A 145 5.18 13.83 0.97
C SER A 145 4.23 14.79 0.24
N ASP A 146 4.37 14.92 -1.07
CA ASP A 146 3.50 15.70 -1.97
C ASP A 146 2.56 14.82 -2.81
N SER A 147 2.54 13.50 -2.55
CA SER A 147 1.69 12.55 -3.27
C SER A 147 0.23 12.98 -3.28
N ILE A 148 -0.46 12.66 -4.38
CA ILE A 148 -1.90 12.88 -4.52
C ILE A 148 -2.63 12.20 -3.35
N VAL A 149 -3.53 12.92 -2.69
CA VAL A 149 -4.41 12.33 -1.68
C VAL A 149 -5.62 11.70 -2.37
N GLY A 150 -6.05 10.54 -1.88
CA GLY A 150 -7.22 9.84 -2.40
C GLY A 150 -7.10 8.33 -2.39
N ARG A 151 -7.96 7.71 -3.20
CA ARG A 151 -8.05 6.26 -3.39
C ARG A 151 -7.02 5.79 -4.41
N TYR A 152 -6.29 4.74 -4.07
CA TYR A 152 -5.30 4.08 -4.91
C TYR A 152 -5.61 2.60 -5.08
N GLN A 153 -5.54 2.15 -6.32
CA GLN A 153 -5.43 0.73 -6.65
C GLN A 153 -3.97 0.31 -6.58
N LEU A 154 -3.70 -0.82 -5.93
CA LEU A 154 -2.37 -1.41 -5.83
C LEU A 154 -2.24 -2.58 -6.82
N PHE A 155 -1.18 -2.54 -7.62
CA PHE A 155 -0.74 -3.65 -8.45
C PHE A 155 0.67 -4.08 -8.08
N VAL A 156 0.94 -5.38 -8.20
CA VAL A 156 2.27 -5.97 -8.06
C VAL A 156 2.65 -6.51 -9.43
N ASP A 157 3.59 -5.83 -10.08
CA ASP A 157 4.20 -6.29 -11.33
C ASP A 157 5.46 -7.09 -10.98
N THR A 158 5.53 -8.33 -11.45
CA THR A 158 6.73 -9.17 -11.33
C THR A 158 7.36 -9.35 -12.69
N THR A 159 8.68 -9.50 -12.70
CA THR A 159 9.46 -9.86 -13.87
C THR A 159 10.47 -10.92 -13.47
N HIS A 160 10.47 -12.06 -14.15
CA HIS A 160 11.46 -13.12 -13.99
C HIS A 160 12.32 -13.17 -15.25
N ARG A 161 13.64 -13.21 -15.09
CA ARG A 161 14.59 -13.43 -16.18
C ARG A 161 15.22 -14.80 -16.02
N ASN A 162 14.96 -15.68 -16.98
CA ASN A 162 15.56 -17.01 -16.97
C ASN A 162 17.04 -16.95 -17.43
N PRO A 163 17.84 -18.01 -17.17
CA PRO A 163 19.24 -18.08 -17.60
C PRO A 163 19.44 -17.97 -19.12
N GLN A 164 18.42 -18.31 -19.91
CA GLN A 164 18.41 -18.21 -21.37
C GLN A 164 18.13 -16.77 -21.87
N GLY A 165 17.82 -15.84 -20.96
CA GLY A 165 17.56 -14.43 -21.27
C GLY A 165 16.11 -14.10 -21.63
N GLU A 166 15.21 -15.08 -21.60
CA GLU A 166 13.77 -14.85 -21.76
C GLU A 166 13.21 -14.16 -20.52
N ILE A 167 12.17 -13.33 -20.73
CA ILE A 167 11.61 -12.47 -19.70
C ILE A 167 10.12 -12.78 -19.55
N ASP A 168 9.75 -13.32 -18.41
CA ASP A 168 8.36 -13.55 -18.02
C ASP A 168 7.86 -12.39 -17.16
N LYS A 169 6.66 -11.90 -17.45
CA LYS A 169 6.04 -10.78 -16.70
C LYS A 169 4.67 -11.16 -16.21
N TYR A 170 4.35 -10.84 -14.97
CA TYR A 170 3.01 -11.03 -14.42
C TYR A 170 2.53 -9.76 -13.72
N ARG A 171 1.22 -9.51 -13.74
CA ARG A 171 0.59 -8.42 -13.00
C ARG A 171 -0.51 -8.97 -12.11
N TYR A 172 -0.34 -8.77 -10.81
CA TYR A 172 -1.37 -9.03 -9.81
C TYR A 172 -2.05 -7.72 -9.43
N LYS A 173 -3.39 -7.72 -9.33
CA LYS A 173 -4.16 -6.60 -8.80
C LYS A 173 -4.62 -6.96 -7.39
N ASN A 174 -4.25 -6.12 -6.41
CA ASN A 174 -4.77 -6.27 -5.06
C ASN A 174 -6.29 -6.01 -5.06
N PRO A 175 -7.12 -6.85 -4.40
CA PRO A 175 -8.56 -6.66 -4.36
C PRO A 175 -8.97 -5.37 -3.63
N ASP A 176 -8.23 -4.99 -2.58
CA ASP A 176 -8.55 -3.85 -1.74
C ASP A 176 -7.84 -2.57 -2.19
N ASP A 177 -8.57 -1.47 -2.20
CA ASP A 177 -7.99 -0.15 -2.41
C ASP A 177 -7.25 0.34 -1.15
N VAL A 178 -6.21 1.14 -1.38
CA VAL A 178 -5.42 1.84 -0.36
C VAL A 178 -5.74 3.33 -0.42
N TYR A 179 -5.96 3.95 0.73
CA TYR A 179 -6.25 5.38 0.82
C TYR A 179 -5.02 6.12 1.36
N ILE A 180 -4.64 7.21 0.72
CA ILE A 180 -3.53 8.06 1.15
C ILE A 180 -4.07 9.45 1.46
N LEU A 181 -3.83 9.93 2.67
CA LEU A 181 -4.25 11.23 3.18
C LEU A 181 -3.06 12.18 3.37
N PHE A 182 -3.37 13.44 3.64
CA PHE A 182 -2.40 14.42 4.14
C PHE A 182 -1.79 13.98 5.47
N ASN A 183 -0.55 14.40 5.74
CA ASN A 183 0.21 13.98 6.91
C ASN A 183 0.70 15.14 7.79
N PRO A 184 -0.09 15.55 8.81
CA PRO A 184 0.34 16.54 9.80
C PRO A 184 1.54 16.12 10.67
N TRP A 185 1.89 14.83 10.73
CA TRP A 185 3.05 14.32 11.47
C TRP A 185 4.34 14.32 10.65
N CYS A 186 4.25 14.55 9.33
CA CYS A 186 5.41 14.53 8.45
C CYS A 186 5.94 15.95 8.23
N ARG A 187 7.14 16.26 8.74
CA ARG A 187 7.82 17.57 8.57
C ARG A 187 7.94 18.04 7.12
N ALA A 188 7.93 17.07 6.21
CA ALA A 188 8.05 17.25 4.77
C ALA A 188 6.73 17.59 4.08
N ASP A 189 5.59 17.44 4.76
CA ASP A 189 4.26 17.70 4.22
C ASP A 189 3.89 19.18 4.44
N ALA A 190 3.20 19.77 3.47
CA ALA A 190 2.71 21.14 3.53
C ALA A 190 1.70 21.39 4.68
N VAL A 191 1.13 20.33 5.27
CA VAL A 191 0.20 20.43 6.42
C VAL A 191 0.84 20.07 7.76
N PHE A 192 2.18 20.02 7.84
CA PHE A 192 2.88 19.69 9.07
C PHE A 192 2.48 20.62 10.22
N LEU A 193 2.24 20.03 11.40
CA LEU A 193 2.05 20.72 12.66
C LEU A 193 3.05 20.17 13.68
N GLU A 194 3.85 21.05 14.28
CA GLU A 194 4.89 20.66 15.24
C GLU A 194 4.29 20.20 16.57
N ASP A 195 3.28 20.92 17.06
CA ASP A 195 2.63 20.65 18.33
C ASP A 195 1.73 19.40 18.25
N GLU A 196 1.83 18.51 19.24
CA GLU A 196 0.96 17.34 19.33
C GLU A 196 -0.47 17.71 19.71
N ASP A 197 -0.66 18.70 20.61
CA ASP A 197 -1.98 19.14 21.04
C ASP A 197 -2.75 19.80 19.90
N GLU A 198 -2.08 20.55 19.02
CA GLU A 198 -2.68 21.07 17.78
C GLU A 198 -3.11 19.94 16.85
N ARG A 199 -2.30 18.88 16.69
CA ARG A 199 -2.67 17.71 15.87
C ARG A 199 -3.84 16.94 16.47
N GLN A 200 -3.85 16.76 17.79
CA GLN A 200 -4.98 16.15 18.48
C GLN A 200 -6.25 16.98 18.27
N HIS A 201 -6.18 18.30 18.45
CA HIS A 201 -7.33 19.18 18.35
C HIS A 201 -7.84 19.36 16.92
N HIS A 202 -6.97 19.58 15.95
CA HIS A 202 -7.35 19.93 14.57
C HIS A 202 -7.56 18.73 13.65
N VAL A 203 -7.02 17.56 14.00
CA VAL A 203 -7.05 16.37 13.11
C VAL A 203 -7.83 15.22 13.73
N LEU A 204 -7.58 14.91 15.01
CA LEU A 204 -8.11 13.72 15.68
C LEU A 204 -9.36 13.99 16.53
N SER A 205 -9.63 15.24 16.88
CA SER A 205 -10.84 15.59 17.62
C SER A 205 -12.05 15.52 16.69
N GLU A 206 -13.03 14.70 17.07
CA GLU A 206 -14.28 14.55 16.32
C GLU A 206 -15.38 15.49 16.81
N THR A 207 -15.13 16.27 17.86
CA THR A 207 -16.11 17.19 18.43
C THR A 207 -15.52 18.58 18.59
N GLY A 208 -16.36 19.59 18.40
CA GLY A 208 -15.96 20.98 18.46
C GLY A 208 -17.07 21.88 18.98
N ARG A 209 -16.79 23.18 18.94
CA ARG A 209 -17.71 24.24 19.37
C ARG A 209 -17.79 25.29 18.28
N ILE A 210 -19.02 25.62 17.89
CA ILE A 210 -19.31 26.70 16.94
C ILE A 210 -19.85 27.88 17.74
N TRP A 211 -19.15 29.00 17.66
CA TRP A 211 -19.56 30.27 18.27
C TRP A 211 -20.46 31.03 17.30
N LEU A 212 -21.64 31.43 17.77
CA LEU A 212 -22.67 32.08 16.98
C LEU A 212 -23.11 33.38 17.67
N GLY A 213 -23.63 34.33 16.90
CA GLY A 213 -24.13 35.60 17.42
C GLY A 213 -23.12 36.74 17.31
N THR A 214 -23.19 37.69 18.24
CA THR A 214 -22.35 38.90 18.25
C THR A 214 -21.45 38.93 19.49
N VAL A 215 -20.43 39.78 19.48
CA VAL A 215 -19.44 39.89 20.59
C VAL A 215 -20.09 40.07 21.97
N GLY A 216 -21.20 40.82 22.07
CA GLY A 216 -21.91 41.06 23.33
C GLY A 216 -23.04 40.06 23.65
N LYS A 217 -23.44 39.23 22.69
CA LYS A 217 -24.50 38.21 22.82
C LYS A 217 -24.19 37.05 21.88
N PHE A 218 -23.41 36.10 22.39
CA PHE A 218 -23.06 34.88 21.66
C PHE A 218 -23.71 33.65 22.28
N CYS A 219 -23.87 32.60 21.48
CA CYS A 219 -24.16 31.26 21.96
C CYS A 219 -23.11 30.29 21.41
N VAL A 220 -22.85 29.24 22.18
CA VAL A 220 -21.90 28.18 21.81
C VAL A 220 -22.71 26.93 21.52
N ARG A 221 -22.55 26.39 20.31
CA ARG A 221 -23.18 25.14 19.91
C ARG A 221 -22.13 24.03 19.86
N PRO A 222 -22.27 22.93 20.62
CA PRO A 222 -21.44 21.76 20.40
C PRO A 222 -21.73 21.18 19.01
N TRP A 223 -20.68 20.71 18.33
CA TRP A 223 -20.78 20.14 16.99
C TRP A 223 -20.00 18.83 16.94
N ASN A 224 -20.59 17.81 16.32
CA ASN A 224 -19.90 16.55 16.07
C ASN A 224 -19.43 16.51 14.61
N PHE A 225 -18.13 16.58 14.38
CA PHE A 225 -17.54 16.42 13.05
C PHE A 225 -17.59 14.96 12.60
N ALA A 226 -17.30 14.01 13.50
CA ALA A 226 -17.34 12.57 13.25
C ALA A 226 -16.69 12.15 11.92
N GLN A 227 -15.51 12.69 11.64
CA GLN A 227 -14.80 12.46 10.37
C GLN A 227 -14.34 11.02 10.17
N PHE A 228 -14.35 10.19 11.24
CA PHE A 228 -13.91 8.80 11.21
C PHE A 228 -15.04 7.79 10.99
N ASP A 229 -16.31 8.23 11.01
CA ASP A 229 -17.46 7.42 10.62
C ASP A 229 -17.30 6.90 9.18
N ASP A 230 -17.82 5.70 8.95
CA ASP A 230 -17.61 4.89 7.73
C ASP A 230 -17.87 5.62 6.40
N VAL A 231 -18.88 6.49 6.35
CA VAL A 231 -19.30 7.23 5.15
C VAL A 231 -18.45 8.48 4.87
N CYS A 232 -17.82 9.07 5.88
CA CYS A 232 -17.28 10.43 5.78
C CYS A 232 -16.11 10.52 4.82
N LEU A 233 -15.16 9.59 4.88
CA LEU A 233 -14.03 9.58 3.96
C LEU A 233 -14.51 9.35 2.52
N MET A 234 -15.43 8.42 2.29
CA MET A 234 -15.98 8.16 0.95
C MET A 234 -16.73 9.37 0.40
N ALA A 235 -17.53 10.04 1.23
CA ALA A 235 -18.23 11.26 0.86
C ALA A 235 -17.25 12.39 0.51
N ALA A 236 -16.18 12.58 1.30
CA ALA A 236 -15.15 13.58 1.03
C ALA A 236 -14.43 13.32 -0.31
N LEU A 237 -14.07 12.06 -0.59
CA LEU A 237 -13.47 11.68 -1.88
C LEU A 237 -14.45 11.88 -3.03
N ALA A 238 -15.72 11.53 -2.86
CA ALA A 238 -16.76 11.72 -3.87
C ALA A 238 -17.02 13.22 -4.15
N LEU A 239 -16.97 14.07 -3.12
CA LEU A 239 -17.02 15.53 -3.27
C LEU A 239 -15.81 16.05 -4.05
N MET A 240 -14.61 15.52 -3.80
CA MET A 240 -13.43 15.84 -4.61
C MET A 240 -13.55 15.35 -6.06
N ASP A 241 -14.14 14.18 -6.31
CA ASP A 241 -14.37 13.67 -7.67
C ASP A 241 -15.41 14.51 -8.44
N LYS A 242 -16.40 15.05 -7.73
CA LYS A 242 -17.37 16.02 -8.27
C LYS A 242 -16.78 17.42 -8.40
N SER A 243 -15.69 17.70 -7.70
CA SER A 243 -14.98 18.96 -7.87
C SER A 243 -14.26 18.94 -9.22
N GLU A 244 -14.22 20.07 -9.91
CA GLU A 244 -13.49 20.25 -11.18
C GLU A 244 -11.95 20.22 -10.98
N LEU A 245 -11.48 19.67 -9.85
CA LEU A 245 -10.06 19.63 -9.46
C LEU A 245 -9.35 18.49 -10.17
N GLY A 246 -8.33 18.82 -10.95
CA GLY A 246 -7.47 17.82 -11.60
C GLY A 246 -6.74 16.95 -10.57
N ASP A 247 -6.50 15.68 -10.92
CA ASP A 247 -5.93 14.69 -9.99
C ASP A 247 -4.61 15.14 -9.35
N GLN A 248 -3.70 15.74 -10.12
CA GLN A 248 -2.43 16.28 -9.62
C GLN A 248 -2.60 17.37 -8.55
N ALA A 249 -3.62 18.21 -8.71
CA ALA A 249 -3.88 19.30 -7.78
C ALA A 249 -4.36 18.80 -6.41
N ARG A 250 -4.81 17.54 -6.31
CA ARG A 250 -5.17 16.91 -5.04
C ARG A 250 -3.98 16.73 -4.10
N GLY A 251 -2.74 16.79 -4.59
CA GLY A 251 -1.55 16.84 -3.74
C GLY A 251 -1.38 18.16 -2.97
N SER A 252 -2.09 19.23 -3.35
CA SER A 252 -1.99 20.55 -2.70
C SER A 252 -3.14 20.78 -1.72
N PRO A 253 -2.87 20.99 -0.41
CA PRO A 253 -3.93 21.26 0.56
C PRO A 253 -4.72 22.53 0.21
N THR A 254 -4.06 23.58 -0.28
CA THR A 254 -4.73 24.84 -0.67
C THR A 254 -5.72 24.65 -1.81
N LEU A 255 -5.35 23.87 -2.83
CA LEU A 255 -6.23 23.61 -3.97
C LEU A 255 -7.38 22.69 -3.58
N VAL A 256 -7.13 21.69 -2.74
CA VAL A 256 -8.17 20.81 -2.18
C VAL A 256 -9.19 21.61 -1.37
N VAL A 257 -8.74 22.45 -0.44
CA VAL A 257 -9.64 23.29 0.37
C VAL A 257 -10.50 24.19 -0.51
N ARG A 258 -9.89 24.88 -1.49
CA ARG A 258 -10.64 25.73 -2.44
C ARG A 258 -11.70 24.95 -3.22
N ALA A 259 -11.34 23.76 -3.70
CA ALA A 259 -12.24 22.90 -4.46
C ALA A 259 -13.41 22.40 -3.60
N LEU A 260 -13.12 21.94 -2.38
CA LEU A 260 -14.14 21.48 -1.43
C LEU A 260 -15.08 22.62 -1.01
N CYS A 261 -14.55 23.81 -0.67
CA CYS A 261 -15.39 24.97 -0.36
C CYS A 261 -16.33 25.33 -1.52
N ARG A 262 -15.82 25.30 -2.76
CA ARG A 262 -16.65 25.52 -3.96
C ARG A 262 -17.70 24.42 -4.16
N ALA A 263 -17.35 23.16 -3.95
CA ALA A 263 -18.27 22.03 -4.09
C ALA A 263 -19.42 22.10 -3.06
N VAL A 264 -19.10 22.41 -1.81
CA VAL A 264 -20.09 22.63 -0.73
C VAL A 264 -20.98 23.83 -1.05
N SER A 265 -20.42 24.91 -1.62
CA SER A 265 -21.19 26.09 -2.04
C SER A 265 -22.15 25.81 -3.18
N LYS A 266 -21.68 25.15 -4.25
CA LYS A 266 -22.47 24.89 -5.46
C LYS A 266 -23.60 23.88 -5.23
N ASN A 267 -23.41 22.91 -4.35
CA ASN A 267 -24.38 21.84 -4.13
C ASN A 267 -25.52 22.24 -3.17
N ASN A 268 -25.71 23.54 -2.89
CA ASN A 268 -26.67 24.05 -1.90
C ASN A 268 -26.55 23.44 -0.49
N LEU A 269 -25.43 22.77 -0.17
CA LEU A 269 -25.10 22.41 1.21
C LEU A 269 -24.93 23.67 2.06
N LEU A 270 -24.42 24.75 1.45
CA LEU A 270 -24.42 26.07 2.07
C LEU A 270 -25.83 26.61 2.32
N ALA A 271 -26.83 26.31 1.49
CA ALA A 271 -28.22 26.65 1.79
C ALA A 271 -28.73 25.83 2.99
N LEU A 272 -28.33 24.55 3.14
CA LEU A 272 -28.61 23.74 4.33
C LEU A 272 -27.95 24.36 5.59
N PHE A 273 -26.67 24.76 5.50
CA PHE A 273 -25.93 25.45 6.57
C PHE A 273 -26.48 26.85 6.88
N LEU A 274 -26.92 27.62 5.88
CA LEU A 274 -27.53 28.96 6.03
C LEU A 274 -28.96 28.86 6.56
N LEU A 275 -29.72 27.83 6.19
CA LEU A 275 -31.02 27.52 6.80
C LEU A 275 -30.87 27.22 8.30
N MET A 276 -29.74 26.65 8.73
CA MET A 276 -29.39 26.52 10.15
C MET A 276 -29.02 27.83 10.85
N GLN A 277 -28.74 28.93 10.12
CA GLN A 277 -28.37 30.24 10.66
C GLN A 277 -29.55 31.22 10.79
N THR A 278 -30.74 30.88 10.29
CA THR A 278 -31.92 31.77 10.38
C THR A 278 -32.66 31.62 11.73
N PRO A 279 -32.99 32.73 12.42
CA PRO A 279 -33.52 32.68 13.79
C PRO A 279 -34.95 32.10 13.91
N HIS A 280 -35.70 31.93 12.81
CA HIS A 280 -37.13 31.60 12.83
C HIS A 280 -37.52 30.22 12.27
N CYS A 281 -36.58 29.40 11.80
CA CYS A 281 -36.94 28.09 11.25
C CYS A 281 -37.01 27.02 12.35
N LYS A 282 -38.14 26.30 12.47
CA LYS A 282 -38.33 25.15 13.38
C LYS A 282 -37.43 23.93 13.06
N LEU A 283 -36.58 24.02 12.04
CA LEU A 283 -35.54 23.03 11.68
C LEU A 283 -34.32 23.00 12.63
N LYS A 284 -34.28 23.87 13.66
CA LYS A 284 -33.15 24.06 14.60
C LYS A 284 -32.58 22.78 15.24
N SER A 285 -33.33 21.68 15.33
CA SER A 285 -32.94 20.47 16.06
C SER A 285 -32.42 19.30 15.22
N PHE A 286 -32.42 19.38 13.88
CA PHE A 286 -32.26 18.17 13.08
C PHE A 286 -30.81 17.71 12.86
N TYR A 287 -29.84 18.62 12.79
CA TYR A 287 -28.45 18.26 12.52
C TYR A 287 -27.56 18.59 13.72
N ALA A 288 -27.12 17.57 14.44
CA ALA A 288 -26.13 17.67 15.51
C ALA A 288 -24.75 17.18 15.06
N LYS A 289 -24.67 16.57 13.88
CA LYS A 289 -23.48 15.91 13.34
C LYS A 289 -23.29 16.26 11.86
N SER A 290 -22.04 16.38 11.41
CA SER A 290 -21.72 16.54 9.98
C SER A 290 -22.09 15.31 9.15
N VAL A 291 -22.11 14.13 9.76
CA VAL A 291 -22.39 12.82 9.12
C VAL A 291 -23.80 12.75 8.55
N ASP A 292 -24.75 13.43 9.21
CA ASP A 292 -26.16 13.44 8.81
C ASP A 292 -26.42 14.31 7.55
N ILE A 293 -25.46 15.17 7.18
CA ILE A 293 -25.52 16.13 6.06
C ILE A 293 -24.87 15.53 4.81
#